data_AF-A0A352VA25-F1
#
_entry.id   AF-A0A352VA25-F1
#
_cell.length_a   1.000
_cell.length_b   1.000
_cell.length_c   1.000
_cell.angle_alpha   90.00
_cell.angle_beta   90.00
_cell.angle_gamma   90.00
#
_symmetry.space_group_name_H-M   'P 1'
#
loop_
_entity.id
_entity.type
_entity.pdbx_description
1 polymer ?
#
loop_
_entity_poly.entity_id
_entity_poly.type
_entity_poly.pdbx_seq_one_letter_code
_entity_poly.pdbx_strand_id
1 'polypeptide(L)'
;MYSQINDTPIIHSILVFVLFLSALYFPQAKRKMLFALFLGTLHAITIFFHQSDLIMMPVILFIMLFHNLFSNDREQKLFQLHLIIYIIAYLTIFSIIVITAYYYVGIILVGLTFDYEKATDFNMIKKASYFFNWLILYSKIDYWGKGFEDMSLFQKIVHGISTYFYQPQSFKGTPLGHNFQNLFAPYAILPNLIGIIFVTVLGGSIVFFKHIFQKYRYAFIGCILYMVIYTAFTCWWEADYREFWVAPMFSFWFLMLLFFSAILDSNKNFLPLIKTFSYTTLFLLASLLFYFNFTGFIKPNIGRTYTTYEIIRKK
;
A
#
# COMPACT_ATOMS: atom_id res chain seq x y z
N MET A 1 -1.95 -18.21 15.31
CA MET A 1 -2.81 -17.21 15.98
C MET A 1 -2.05 -15.93 16.32
N TYR A 2 -0.79 -15.98 16.77
CA TYR A 2 0.08 -14.78 16.93
C TYR A 2 0.44 -14.12 15.57
N SER A 3 0.57 -14.92 14.50
CA SER A 3 0.78 -14.47 13.10
C SER A 3 -0.46 -13.92 12.39
N GLN A 4 -1.57 -13.67 13.09
CA GLN A 4 -2.78 -13.07 12.50
C GLN A 4 -3.14 -11.73 13.14
N ILE A 5 -2.46 -11.36 14.23
CA ILE A 5 -2.70 -10.11 14.98
C ILE A 5 -1.57 -9.10 14.73
N ASN A 6 -0.32 -9.57 14.62
CA ASN A 6 0.83 -8.71 14.25
C ASN A 6 1.02 -8.55 12.73
N ASP A 7 0.68 -9.57 11.93
CA ASP A 7 0.42 -9.38 10.48
C ASP A 7 -0.99 -8.81 10.33
N THR A 8 -1.17 -7.55 10.71
CA THR A 8 -2.37 -6.82 10.33
C THR A 8 -2.02 -6.00 9.10
N PRO A 9 -2.32 -6.49 7.88
CA PRO A 9 -2.23 -5.70 6.65
C PRO A 9 -2.84 -4.30 6.84
N ILE A 10 -3.87 -4.19 7.69
CA ILE A 10 -4.50 -2.92 8.04
C ILE A 10 -3.55 -1.96 8.77
N ILE A 11 -2.86 -2.37 9.85
CA ILE A 11 -2.00 -1.47 10.62
C ILE A 11 -0.80 -1.03 9.78
N HIS A 12 -0.13 -2.00 9.15
CA HIS A 12 0.99 -1.72 8.24
C HIS A 12 0.55 -0.71 7.16
N SER A 13 -0.58 -0.96 6.48
CA SER A 13 -0.95 -0.09 5.36
C SER A 13 -1.46 1.28 5.79
N ILE A 14 -2.10 1.41 6.96
CA ILE A 14 -2.42 2.72 7.55
C ILE A 14 -1.12 3.49 7.84
N LEU A 15 -0.11 2.84 8.41
CA LEU A 15 1.17 3.48 8.70
C LEU A 15 1.90 3.92 7.43
N VAL A 16 1.95 3.07 6.40
CA VAL A 16 2.52 3.43 5.09
C VAL A 16 1.77 4.59 4.45
N PHE A 17 0.44 4.61 4.57
CA PHE A 17 -0.37 5.72 4.05
C PHE A 17 -0.12 7.03 4.81
N VAL A 18 -0.08 6.99 6.15
CA VAL A 18 0.26 8.16 6.98
C VAL A 18 1.68 8.63 6.70
N LEU A 19 2.63 7.72 6.50
CA LEU A 19 3.99 8.03 6.10
C LEU A 19 4.04 8.73 4.74
N PHE A 20 3.30 8.24 3.75
CA PHE A 20 3.21 8.86 2.43
C PHE A 20 2.60 10.27 2.50
N LEU A 21 1.47 10.45 3.20
CA LEU A 21 0.87 11.77 3.41
C LEU A 21 1.79 12.73 4.17
N SER A 22 2.51 12.23 5.17
CA SER A 22 3.51 13.01 5.90
C SER A 22 4.64 13.43 4.97
N ALA A 23 5.12 12.54 4.10
CA ALA A 23 6.13 12.88 3.10
C ALA A 23 5.62 13.97 2.14
N LEU A 24 4.37 13.87 1.65
CA LEU A 24 3.75 14.91 0.83
C LEU A 24 3.62 16.26 1.54
N TYR A 25 3.46 16.26 2.86
CA TYR A 25 3.37 17.48 3.67
C TYR A 25 4.74 18.13 3.95
N PHE A 26 5.86 17.41 3.78
CA PHE A 26 7.22 17.92 4.02
C PHE A 26 7.49 19.33 3.45
N PRO A 27 7.10 19.66 2.19
CA PRO A 27 7.34 20.99 1.63
C PRO A 27 6.67 22.14 2.39
N GLN A 28 5.54 21.84 3.05
CA GLN A 28 4.72 22.80 3.79
C GLN A 28 5.13 22.90 5.27
N ALA A 29 6.00 21.99 5.75
CA ALA A 29 6.44 21.98 7.13
C ALA A 29 7.30 23.21 7.45
N LYS A 30 6.86 24.02 8.43
CA LYS A 30 7.60 25.21 8.88
C LYS A 30 9.00 24.87 9.43
N ARG A 31 9.10 23.77 10.19
CA ARG A 31 10.35 23.28 10.79
C ARG A 31 10.85 22.04 10.04
N LYS A 32 11.36 22.21 8.82
CA LYS A 32 11.78 21.11 7.93
C LYS A 32 12.75 20.11 8.57
N MET A 33 13.70 20.59 9.39
CA MET A 33 14.63 19.72 10.12
C MET A 33 13.91 18.79 11.10
N LEU A 34 13.08 19.35 11.99
CA LEU A 34 12.32 18.57 12.96
C LEU A 34 11.36 17.60 12.26
N PHE A 35 10.75 18.04 11.16
CA PHE A 35 9.85 17.22 10.38
C PHE A 35 10.57 16.09 9.64
N ALA A 36 11.80 16.29 9.17
CA ALA A 36 12.64 15.23 8.62
C ALA A 36 12.99 14.17 9.68
N LEU A 37 13.30 14.60 10.91
CA LEU A 37 13.53 13.69 12.03
C LEU A 37 12.26 12.88 12.37
N PHE A 38 11.11 13.55 12.38
CA PHE A 38 9.81 12.90 12.55
C PHE A 38 9.55 11.87 11.45
N LEU A 39 9.77 12.22 10.17
CA LEU A 39 9.60 11.29 9.05
C LEU A 39 10.51 10.06 9.18
N GLY A 40 11.77 10.24 9.58
CA GLY A 40 12.69 9.12 9.76
C GLY A 40 12.26 8.19 10.90
N THR A 41 11.73 8.77 11.99
CA THR A 41 11.16 8.03 13.11
C THR A 41 9.90 7.27 12.71
N LEU A 42 8.96 7.92 12.04
CA LEU A 42 7.73 7.31 11.55
C LEU A 42 8.01 6.17 10.57
N HIS A 43 8.97 6.35 9.67
CA HIS A 43 9.35 5.30 8.73
C HIS A 43 10.01 4.11 9.44
N ALA A 44 10.88 4.35 10.43
CA ALA A 44 11.47 3.27 11.22
C ALA A 44 10.40 2.46 11.97
N ILE A 45 9.40 3.13 12.55
CA ILE A 45 8.24 2.46 13.17
C ILE A 45 7.48 1.61 12.14
N THR A 46 7.24 2.16 10.95
CA THR A 46 6.51 1.47 9.88
C THR A 46 7.20 0.16 9.48
N ILE A 47 8.53 0.16 9.35
CA ILE A 47 9.32 -1.05 9.04
C ILE A 47 9.22 -2.15 10.09
N PHE A 48 8.98 -1.82 11.36
CA PHE A 48 8.78 -2.84 12.40
C PHE A 48 7.47 -3.61 12.23
N PHE A 49 6.48 -3.04 11.53
CA PHE A 49 5.26 -3.75 11.18
C PHE A 49 5.44 -4.57 9.90
N HIS A 50 6.13 -4.03 8.90
CA HIS A 50 6.41 -4.78 7.68
C HIS A 50 7.73 -4.34 7.02
N GLN A 51 8.71 -5.25 6.94
CA GLN A 51 10.07 -4.92 6.50
C GLN A 51 10.14 -4.39 5.07
N SER A 52 9.20 -4.79 4.20
CA SER A 52 9.15 -4.29 2.82
C SER A 52 8.90 -2.78 2.75
N ASP A 53 8.38 -2.16 3.81
CA ASP A 53 8.03 -0.74 3.80
C ASP A 53 9.26 0.16 3.63
N LEU A 54 10.47 -0.39 3.80
CA LEU A 54 11.72 0.23 3.40
C LEU A 54 11.69 0.77 1.96
N ILE A 55 10.95 0.12 1.06
CA ILE A 55 10.80 0.55 -0.35
C ILE A 55 10.02 1.87 -0.50
N MET A 56 9.46 2.42 0.57
CA MET A 56 8.94 3.80 0.59
C MET A 56 10.07 4.85 0.58
N MET A 57 11.30 4.47 0.94
CA MET A 57 12.43 5.39 1.00
C MET A 57 12.65 6.19 -0.29
N PRO A 58 12.70 5.60 -1.50
CA PRO A 58 12.85 6.35 -2.75
C PRO A 58 11.75 7.39 -2.97
N VAL A 59 10.51 7.10 -2.54
CA VAL A 59 9.38 8.04 -2.65
C VAL A 59 9.59 9.23 -1.72
N ILE A 60 9.98 8.98 -0.47
CA ILE A 60 10.27 10.04 0.52
C ILE A 60 11.42 10.92 0.02
N LEU A 61 12.51 10.31 -0.42
CA LEU A 61 13.68 11.02 -0.95
C LEU A 61 13.32 11.84 -2.19
N PHE A 62 12.51 11.28 -3.10
CA PHE A 62 12.00 12.01 -4.26
C PHE A 62 11.25 13.29 -3.84
N ILE A 63 10.32 13.18 -2.88
CA ILE A 63 9.55 14.34 -2.42
C ILE A 63 10.46 15.38 -1.75
N MET A 64 11.38 14.93 -0.89
CA MET A 64 12.31 15.82 -0.19
C MET A 64 13.24 16.57 -1.15
N LEU A 65 13.77 15.91 -2.19
CA LEU A 65 14.69 16.49 -3.16
C LEU A 65 13.99 17.36 -4.21
N PHE A 66 12.85 16.91 -4.72
CA PHE A 66 12.32 17.44 -5.97
C PHE A 66 11.06 18.29 -5.82
N HIS A 67 10.47 18.42 -4.61
CA HIS A 67 9.27 19.26 -4.43
C HIS A 67 9.39 20.68 -4.99
N ASN A 68 10.58 21.29 -4.86
CA ASN A 68 10.88 22.64 -5.34
C ASN A 68 10.97 22.73 -6.87
N LEU A 69 11.44 21.69 -7.57
CA LEU A 69 11.49 21.66 -9.04
C LEU A 69 10.10 21.79 -9.66
N PHE A 70 9.08 21.38 -8.92
CA PHE A 70 7.69 21.50 -9.33
C PHE A 70 6.98 22.73 -8.75
N SER A 71 7.71 23.66 -8.12
CA SER A 71 7.15 24.94 -7.67
C SER A 71 6.81 25.84 -8.88
N ASN A 72 5.81 26.71 -8.70
CA ASN A 72 5.48 27.73 -9.71
C ASN A 72 6.49 28.87 -9.73
N ASP A 73 7.23 29.03 -8.65
CA ASP A 73 8.14 30.14 -8.45
C ASP A 73 9.43 29.90 -9.23
N ARG A 74 9.78 30.78 -10.18
CA ARG A 74 10.91 30.57 -11.10
C ARG A 74 12.23 30.45 -10.36
N GLU A 75 12.39 31.16 -9.24
CA GLU A 75 13.61 31.11 -8.42
C GLU A 75 13.71 29.81 -7.60
N GLN A 76 12.60 29.13 -7.34
CA GLN A 76 12.57 27.87 -6.59
C GLN A 76 12.77 26.63 -7.47
N LYS A 77 12.80 26.78 -8.81
CA LYS A 77 12.95 25.65 -9.75
C LYS A 77 14.37 25.08 -9.84
N LEU A 78 15.30 25.55 -9.01
CA LEU A 78 16.66 25.02 -8.95
C LEU A 78 16.78 23.96 -7.86
N PHE A 79 17.60 22.94 -8.12
CA PHE A 79 17.98 21.97 -7.10
C PHE A 79 18.73 22.69 -5.98
N GLN A 80 18.19 22.66 -4.76
CA GLN A 80 18.78 23.33 -3.62
C GLN A 80 19.61 22.33 -2.82
N LEU A 81 20.93 22.47 -2.88
CA LEU A 81 21.89 21.58 -2.21
C LEU A 81 21.61 21.46 -0.69
N HIS A 82 21.07 22.51 -0.07
CA HIS A 82 20.69 22.50 1.35
C HIS A 82 19.61 21.45 1.68
N LEU A 83 18.83 20.96 0.71
CA LEU A 83 17.81 19.93 0.94
C LEU A 83 18.44 18.59 1.35
N ILE A 84 19.69 18.37 0.96
CA ILE A 84 20.48 17.18 1.35
C ILE A 84 20.62 17.10 2.87
N ILE A 85 20.70 18.24 3.58
CA ILE A 85 20.81 18.27 5.04
C ILE A 85 19.59 17.60 5.69
N TYR A 86 18.39 17.82 5.15
CA TYR A 86 17.17 17.18 5.67
C TYR A 86 17.17 15.68 5.39
N ILE A 87 17.70 15.24 4.25
CA ILE A 87 17.85 13.82 3.92
C ILE A 87 18.83 13.15 4.85
N ILE A 88 19.97 13.78 5.13
CA ILE A 88 20.94 13.27 6.10
C ILE A 88 20.28 13.15 7.47
N ALA A 89 19.51 14.15 7.91
CA ALA A 89 18.79 14.09 9.19
C ALA A 89 17.78 12.92 9.22
N TYR A 90 16.97 12.78 8.18
CA TYR A 90 16.01 11.68 8.01
C TYR A 90 16.70 10.31 8.03
N LEU A 91 17.76 10.12 7.22
CA LEU A 91 18.50 8.85 7.14
C LEU A 91 19.23 8.53 8.44
N THR A 92 19.79 9.55 9.11
CA THR A 92 20.51 9.36 10.37
C THR A 92 19.57 8.85 11.46
N ILE A 93 18.45 9.53 11.71
CA ILE A 93 17.54 9.09 12.78
C ILE A 93 16.90 7.74 12.46
N PHE A 94 16.53 7.52 11.19
CA PHE A 94 16.00 6.26 10.71
C PHE A 94 17.00 5.12 10.97
N SER A 95 18.25 5.30 10.56
CA SER A 95 19.29 4.28 10.69
C SER A 95 19.61 4.00 12.16
N ILE A 96 19.69 5.03 13.01
CA ILE A 96 19.91 4.84 14.45
C ILE A 96 18.80 3.97 15.04
N ILE A 97 17.52 4.29 14.80
CA ILE A 97 16.40 3.53 15.36
C ILE A 97 16.42 2.08 14.88
N VAL A 98 16.58 1.87 13.56
CA VAL A 98 16.58 0.52 12.96
C VAL A 98 17.77 -0.30 13.47
N ILE A 99 18.99 0.24 13.41
CA ILE A 99 20.21 -0.45 13.86
C ILE A 99 20.11 -0.79 15.34
N THR A 100 19.72 0.17 16.20
CA THR A 100 19.60 -0.08 17.64
C THR A 100 18.54 -1.13 17.94
N ALA A 101 17.41 -1.13 17.24
CA ALA A 101 16.35 -2.13 17.43
C ALA A 101 16.81 -3.53 17.00
N TYR A 102 17.38 -3.69 15.81
CA TYR A 102 17.90 -4.98 15.36
C TYR A 102 19.04 -5.49 16.24
N TYR A 103 19.93 -4.60 16.69
CA TYR A 103 20.97 -4.93 17.65
C TYR A 103 20.39 -5.43 18.97
N TYR A 104 19.42 -4.69 19.54
CA TYR A 104 18.78 -5.08 20.80
C TYR A 104 18.05 -6.42 20.68
N VAL A 105 17.24 -6.61 19.64
CA VAL A 105 16.51 -7.87 19.43
C VAL A 105 17.48 -9.02 19.17
N GLY A 106 18.39 -8.86 18.20
CA GLY A 106 19.28 -9.93 17.79
C GLY A 106 20.31 -10.30 18.86
N ILE A 107 21.06 -9.31 19.36
CA ILE A 107 22.18 -9.58 20.27
C ILE A 107 21.68 -9.73 21.72
N ILE A 108 20.82 -8.83 22.21
CA ILE A 108 20.42 -8.83 23.62
C ILE A 108 19.31 -9.83 23.91
N LEU A 109 18.23 -9.86 23.11
CA LEU A 109 17.08 -10.73 23.39
C LEU A 109 17.27 -12.16 22.88
N VAL A 110 17.74 -12.32 21.64
CA VAL A 110 17.92 -13.64 21.01
C VAL A 110 19.26 -14.27 21.40
N GLY A 111 20.28 -13.47 21.73
CA GLY A 111 21.61 -13.97 22.09
C GLY A 111 22.46 -14.36 20.88
N LEU A 112 22.26 -13.69 19.73
CA LEU A 112 23.06 -13.91 18.53
C LEU A 112 24.51 -13.47 18.73
N THR A 113 25.42 -14.07 17.95
CA THR A 113 26.86 -13.79 18.02
C THR A 113 27.35 -13.02 16.79
N PHE A 114 28.34 -12.15 16.99
CA PHE A 114 29.15 -11.57 15.91
C PHE A 114 30.36 -12.46 15.54
N ASP A 115 30.60 -13.53 16.29
CA ASP A 115 31.66 -14.48 16.03
C ASP A 115 31.13 -15.62 15.16
N TYR A 116 31.51 -15.60 13.87
CA TYR A 116 31.06 -16.58 12.89
C TYR A 116 31.46 -18.02 13.24
N GLU A 117 32.55 -18.23 13.99
CA GLU A 117 32.99 -19.57 14.38
C GLU A 117 32.21 -20.14 15.55
N LYS A 118 31.63 -19.26 16.39
CA LYS A 118 30.74 -19.67 17.49
C LYS A 118 29.28 -19.78 17.08
N ALA A 119 28.96 -19.45 15.84
CA ALA A 119 27.61 -19.53 15.34
C ALA A 119 27.14 -20.98 15.19
N THR A 120 25.89 -21.20 15.59
CA THR A 120 25.18 -22.47 15.60
C THR A 120 24.10 -22.47 14.51
N ASP A 121 23.71 -23.67 14.11
CA ASP A 121 22.67 -23.88 13.09
C ASP A 121 21.28 -23.77 13.71
N PHE A 122 20.29 -23.30 12.93
CA PHE A 122 18.88 -23.23 13.33
C PHE A 122 17.99 -23.51 12.12
N ASN A 123 16.95 -24.35 12.27
CA ASN A 123 16.00 -24.70 11.21
C ASN A 123 16.65 -25.00 9.84
N MET A 124 17.63 -25.90 9.81
CA MET A 124 18.38 -26.32 8.60
C MET A 124 19.28 -25.24 7.96
N ILE A 125 19.37 -24.05 8.56
CA ILE A 125 20.22 -22.96 8.06
C ILE A 125 21.53 -22.95 8.85
N LYS A 126 22.64 -23.13 8.11
CA LYS A 126 23.98 -23.14 8.70
C LYS A 126 24.33 -21.79 9.32
N LYS A 127 24.90 -21.82 10.52
CA LYS A 127 25.38 -20.65 11.28
C LYS A 127 24.31 -19.56 11.39
N ALA A 128 23.06 -19.94 11.62
CA ALA A 128 21.93 -19.03 11.73
C ALA A 128 21.99 -18.15 12.99
N SER A 129 22.68 -18.56 14.06
CA SER A 129 22.87 -17.69 15.23
C SER A 129 23.95 -16.60 15.05
N TYR A 130 24.61 -16.56 13.88
CA TYR A 130 25.41 -15.41 13.47
C TYR A 130 24.49 -14.24 13.12
N PHE A 131 24.71 -13.08 13.76
CA PHE A 131 23.82 -11.92 13.66
C PHE A 131 23.46 -11.52 12.22
N PHE A 132 24.45 -11.48 11.32
CA PHE A 132 24.20 -11.11 9.92
C PHE A 132 23.49 -12.20 9.13
N ASN A 133 23.68 -13.48 9.47
CA ASN A 133 22.90 -14.57 8.85
C ASN A 133 21.44 -14.54 9.30
N TRP A 134 21.19 -14.19 10.56
CA TRP A 134 19.84 -13.98 11.07
C TRP A 134 19.14 -12.78 10.42
N LEU A 135 19.87 -11.68 10.22
CA LEU A 135 19.31 -10.49 9.52
C LEU A 135 18.81 -10.81 8.11
N ILE A 136 19.52 -11.69 7.39
CA ILE A 136 19.19 -12.10 6.02
C ILE A 136 18.52 -13.46 5.97
N LEU A 137 18.03 -13.97 7.11
CA LEU A 137 17.50 -15.32 7.20
C LEU A 137 16.37 -15.51 6.18
N TYR A 138 15.42 -14.58 6.14
CA TYR A 138 14.31 -14.62 5.20
C TYR A 138 14.75 -14.66 3.73
N SER A 139 15.85 -13.99 3.36
CA SER A 139 16.37 -14.02 1.97
C SER A 139 17.13 -15.30 1.63
N LYS A 140 17.44 -16.14 2.61
CA LYS A 140 18.13 -17.42 2.42
C LYS A 140 17.20 -18.64 2.41
N ILE A 141 15.92 -18.53 2.79
CA ILE A 141 15.01 -19.67 2.92
C ILE A 141 14.22 -19.92 1.60
N ASP A 142 14.75 -19.64 0.42
CA ASP A 142 14.07 -19.94 -0.87
C ASP A 142 12.65 -19.33 -1.07
N TYR A 143 12.24 -18.34 -0.26
CA TYR A 143 10.89 -17.76 -0.32
C TYR A 143 10.78 -16.47 -1.18
N TRP A 144 11.81 -16.11 -1.93
CA TRP A 144 11.87 -14.83 -2.66
C TRP A 144 11.56 -15.04 -4.14
N GLY A 145 10.75 -14.16 -4.74
CA GLY A 145 10.55 -14.13 -6.20
C GLY A 145 9.43 -15.03 -6.76
N LYS A 146 8.52 -15.52 -5.92
CA LYS A 146 7.44 -16.45 -6.30
C LYS A 146 6.44 -15.89 -7.30
N GLY A 147 6.43 -14.58 -7.54
CA GLY A 147 5.56 -13.92 -8.51
C GLY A 147 5.63 -14.51 -9.92
N PHE A 148 6.76 -15.12 -10.28
CA PHE A 148 7.01 -15.67 -11.63
C PHE A 148 6.88 -17.20 -11.72
N GLU A 149 6.50 -17.89 -10.64
CA GLU A 149 6.38 -19.35 -10.57
C GLU A 149 4.95 -19.86 -10.86
N ASP A 150 4.79 -21.09 -11.34
CA ASP A 150 3.55 -21.91 -11.47
C ASP A 150 2.37 -21.39 -12.33
N MET A 151 2.02 -20.11 -12.27
CA MET A 151 0.90 -19.48 -12.98
C MET A 151 1.37 -18.24 -13.75
N SER A 152 0.60 -17.84 -14.76
CA SER A 152 0.88 -16.56 -15.41
C SER A 152 0.78 -15.41 -14.40
N LEU A 153 1.77 -14.53 -14.38
CA LEU A 153 1.83 -13.38 -13.47
C LEU A 153 0.53 -12.54 -13.52
N PHE A 154 -0.05 -12.40 -14.71
CA PHE A 154 -1.32 -11.69 -14.89
C PHE A 154 -2.47 -12.33 -14.08
N GLN A 155 -2.60 -13.66 -14.09
CA GLN A 155 -3.62 -14.36 -13.30
C GLN A 155 -3.39 -14.16 -11.80
N LYS A 156 -2.13 -14.24 -11.34
CA LYS A 156 -1.78 -13.97 -9.94
C LYS A 156 -2.18 -12.54 -9.54
N ILE A 157 -1.80 -11.55 -10.34
CA ILE A 157 -2.15 -10.14 -10.12
C ILE A 157 -3.67 -9.96 -10.04
N VAL A 158 -4.43 -10.51 -11.00
CA VAL A 158 -5.89 -10.39 -11.00
C VAL A 158 -6.47 -11.04 -9.75
N HIS A 159 -5.95 -12.19 -9.33
CA HIS A 159 -6.35 -12.86 -8.10
C HIS A 159 -6.05 -12.01 -6.85
N GLY A 160 -4.82 -11.53 -6.69
CA GLY A 160 -4.41 -10.72 -5.54
C GLY A 160 -5.16 -9.38 -5.44
N ILE A 161 -5.36 -8.68 -6.56
CA ILE A 161 -6.18 -7.46 -6.59
C ILE A 161 -7.65 -7.79 -6.29
N SER A 162 -8.20 -8.86 -6.86
CA SER A 162 -9.61 -9.23 -6.62
C SER A 162 -9.89 -9.54 -5.15
N THR A 163 -8.99 -10.30 -4.51
CA THR A 163 -9.08 -10.68 -3.09
C THR A 163 -8.87 -9.51 -2.14
N TYR A 164 -8.23 -8.42 -2.59
CA TYR A 164 -8.20 -7.16 -1.87
C TYR A 164 -9.61 -6.52 -1.77
N PHE A 165 -10.39 -6.53 -2.86
CA PHE A 165 -11.72 -5.91 -2.89
C PHE A 165 -12.80 -6.81 -2.30
N TYR A 166 -12.77 -8.10 -2.59
CA TYR A 166 -13.78 -9.04 -2.14
C TYR A 166 -13.18 -10.38 -1.74
N GLN A 167 -13.55 -10.83 -0.55
CA GLN A 167 -13.12 -12.12 -0.03
C GLN A 167 -13.87 -13.34 -0.63
N PRO A 168 -15.20 -13.32 -0.86
CA PRO A 168 -15.87 -14.50 -1.39
C PRO A 168 -15.38 -14.78 -2.81
N GLN A 169 -14.86 -15.97 -3.07
CA GLN A 169 -14.42 -16.38 -4.42
C GLN A 169 -15.58 -16.89 -5.29
N SER A 170 -16.77 -17.08 -4.69
CA SER A 170 -17.99 -17.44 -5.39
C SER A 170 -19.20 -16.74 -4.78
N PHE A 171 -20.23 -16.55 -5.60
CA PHE A 171 -21.51 -16.00 -5.19
C PHE A 171 -22.63 -16.94 -5.63
N LYS A 172 -23.40 -17.46 -4.66
CA LYS A 172 -24.46 -18.46 -4.89
C LYS A 172 -23.98 -19.69 -5.70
N GLY A 173 -22.76 -20.16 -5.45
CA GLY A 173 -22.18 -21.33 -6.12
C GLY A 173 -21.53 -21.03 -7.49
N THR A 174 -21.59 -19.79 -7.98
CA THR A 174 -20.89 -19.38 -9.21
C THR A 174 -19.59 -18.63 -8.86
N PRO A 175 -18.43 -19.01 -9.40
CA PRO A 175 -17.18 -18.27 -9.21
C PRO A 175 -17.33 -16.81 -9.60
N LEU A 176 -16.81 -15.90 -8.78
CA LEU A 176 -16.73 -14.50 -9.15
C LEU A 176 -15.65 -14.31 -10.22
N GLY A 177 -15.98 -13.54 -11.24
CA GLY A 177 -15.08 -13.32 -12.37
C GLY A 177 -15.59 -12.22 -13.28
N HIS A 178 -14.69 -11.63 -14.06
CA HIS A 178 -15.08 -10.63 -15.04
C HIS A 178 -15.89 -11.27 -16.18
N ASN A 179 -16.87 -10.53 -16.69
CA ASN A 179 -17.61 -10.88 -17.89
C ASN A 179 -18.00 -9.59 -18.63
N PHE A 180 -17.19 -9.20 -19.61
CA PHE A 180 -17.44 -8.00 -20.41
C PHE A 180 -18.57 -8.16 -21.43
N GLN A 181 -19.01 -9.39 -21.72
CA GLN A 181 -20.17 -9.65 -22.58
C GLN A 181 -21.49 -9.43 -21.84
N ASN A 182 -21.50 -9.66 -20.51
CA ASN A 182 -22.65 -9.38 -19.65
C ASN A 182 -22.21 -8.64 -18.39
N LEU A 183 -22.14 -7.31 -18.51
CA LEU A 183 -21.64 -6.42 -17.46
C LEU A 183 -22.39 -6.55 -16.12
N PHE A 184 -23.68 -6.88 -16.18
CA PHE A 184 -24.59 -6.90 -15.02
C PHE A 184 -24.86 -8.31 -14.49
N ALA A 185 -24.16 -9.34 -15.00
CA ALA A 185 -24.32 -10.69 -14.47
C ALA A 185 -24.04 -10.69 -12.95
N PRO A 186 -24.86 -11.36 -12.11
CA PRO A 186 -24.72 -11.28 -10.65
C PRO A 186 -23.36 -11.72 -10.10
N TYR A 187 -22.61 -12.57 -10.79
CA TYR A 187 -21.27 -12.99 -10.40
C TYR A 187 -20.15 -12.11 -10.97
N ALA A 188 -20.48 -11.21 -11.90
CA ALA A 188 -19.52 -10.39 -12.64
C ALA A 188 -19.65 -8.88 -12.39
N ILE A 189 -20.79 -8.40 -11.89
CA ILE A 189 -21.05 -6.96 -11.72
C ILE A 189 -20.00 -6.25 -10.87
N LEU A 190 -19.54 -6.84 -9.76
CA LEU A 190 -18.48 -6.27 -8.93
C LEU A 190 -17.09 -6.37 -9.60
N PRO A 191 -16.63 -7.56 -10.07
CA PRO A 191 -15.39 -7.68 -10.83
C PRO A 191 -15.30 -6.72 -12.03
N ASN A 192 -16.39 -6.59 -12.80
CA ASN A 192 -16.47 -5.69 -13.95
C ASN A 192 -16.37 -4.22 -13.52
N LEU A 193 -17.10 -3.82 -12.48
CA LEU A 193 -17.02 -2.45 -11.96
C LEU A 193 -15.60 -2.10 -11.51
N ILE A 194 -14.92 -3.00 -10.79
CA ILE A 194 -13.52 -2.83 -10.38
C ILE A 194 -12.65 -2.66 -11.63
N GLY A 195 -12.75 -3.56 -12.61
CA GLY A 195 -11.98 -3.45 -13.85
C GLY A 195 -12.22 -2.13 -14.59
N ILE A 196 -13.47 -1.68 -14.68
CA ILE A 196 -13.84 -0.40 -15.29
C ILE A 196 -13.19 0.77 -14.52
N ILE A 197 -13.21 0.74 -13.19
CA ILE A 197 -12.57 1.78 -12.36
C ILE A 197 -11.07 1.82 -12.61
N PHE A 198 -10.39 0.67 -12.66
CA PHE A 198 -8.96 0.62 -12.97
C PHE A 198 -8.64 1.22 -14.34
N VAL A 199 -9.35 0.80 -15.38
CA VAL A 199 -9.15 1.33 -16.75
C VAL A 199 -9.44 2.82 -16.79
N THR A 200 -10.50 3.27 -16.13
CA THR A 200 -10.90 4.68 -16.11
C THR A 200 -9.88 5.54 -15.38
N VAL A 201 -9.42 5.11 -14.20
CA VAL A 201 -8.47 5.87 -13.38
C VAL A 201 -7.08 5.86 -14.01
N LEU A 202 -6.56 4.71 -14.42
CA LEU A 202 -5.22 4.62 -15.03
C LEU A 202 -5.19 5.28 -16.42
N GLY A 203 -6.12 4.90 -17.30
CA GLY A 203 -6.23 5.48 -18.64
C GLY A 203 -6.55 6.97 -18.59
N GLY A 204 -7.47 7.38 -17.72
CA GLY A 204 -7.80 8.77 -17.49
C GLY A 204 -6.63 9.58 -16.91
N SER A 205 -5.85 9.02 -15.99
CA SER A 205 -4.66 9.70 -15.45
C SER A 205 -3.58 9.92 -16.51
N ILE A 206 -3.48 9.04 -17.50
CA ILE A 206 -2.59 9.21 -18.66
C ILE A 206 -3.14 10.32 -19.58
N VAL A 207 -4.42 10.26 -19.95
CA VAL A 207 -5.06 11.26 -20.84
C VAL A 207 -5.01 12.67 -20.23
N PHE A 208 -5.31 12.78 -18.94
CA PHE A 208 -5.33 14.05 -18.21
C PHE A 208 -4.00 14.34 -17.50
N PHE A 209 -2.91 13.63 -17.84
CA PHE A 209 -1.61 13.74 -17.16
C PHE A 209 -1.17 15.19 -16.99
N LYS A 210 -1.19 15.98 -18.07
CA LYS A 210 -0.78 17.39 -18.05
C LYS A 210 -1.60 18.20 -17.06
N HIS A 211 -2.92 18.01 -17.03
CA HIS A 211 -3.83 18.77 -16.19
C HIS A 211 -3.64 18.39 -14.70
N ILE A 212 -3.60 17.09 -14.40
CA ILE A 212 -3.37 16.57 -13.05
C ILE A 212 -2.00 17.03 -12.54
N PHE A 213 -0.96 16.92 -13.38
CA PHE A 213 0.39 17.33 -13.04
C PHE A 213 0.49 18.84 -12.75
N GLN A 214 -0.15 19.70 -13.55
CA GLN A 214 -0.14 21.15 -13.29
C GLN A 214 -0.77 21.51 -11.94
N LYS A 215 -1.81 20.76 -11.54
CA LYS A 215 -2.53 20.96 -10.28
C LYS A 215 -1.79 20.39 -9.07
N TYR A 216 -1.33 19.14 -9.14
CA TYR A 216 -0.80 18.40 -7.97
C TYR A 216 0.70 18.15 -8.00
N ARG A 217 1.37 18.32 -9.14
CA ARG A 217 2.83 18.44 -9.24
C ARG A 217 3.57 17.24 -8.63
N TYR A 218 4.49 17.50 -7.69
CA TYR A 218 5.27 16.47 -7.00
C TYR A 218 4.39 15.45 -6.28
N ALA A 219 3.18 15.82 -5.85
CA ALA A 219 2.28 14.89 -5.18
C ALA A 219 1.74 13.83 -6.14
N PHE A 220 1.46 14.23 -7.39
CA PHE A 220 1.05 13.29 -8.44
C PHE A 220 2.20 12.37 -8.84
N ILE A 221 3.40 12.91 -9.06
CA ILE A 221 4.57 12.08 -9.39
C ILE A 221 4.95 11.16 -8.23
N GLY A 222 4.91 11.65 -6.98
CA GLY A 222 5.14 10.84 -5.79
C GLY A 222 4.13 9.70 -5.65
N CYS A 223 2.86 9.94 -5.99
CA CYS A 223 1.82 8.91 -6.02
C CYS A 223 2.09 7.86 -7.11
N ILE A 224 2.47 8.28 -8.33
CA ILE A 224 2.87 7.34 -9.39
C ILE A 224 4.07 6.50 -8.95
N LEU A 225 5.10 7.15 -8.39
CA LEU A 225 6.30 6.46 -7.92
C LEU A 225 5.99 5.44 -6.81
N TYR A 226 5.15 5.83 -5.84
CA TYR A 226 4.66 4.92 -4.80
C TYR A 226 3.93 3.72 -5.41
N MET A 227 2.98 3.98 -6.32
CA MET A 227 2.20 2.92 -6.97
C MET A 227 3.11 1.96 -7.75
N VAL A 228 4.05 2.47 -8.54
CA VAL A 228 4.95 1.67 -9.37
C VAL A 228 5.89 0.81 -8.53
N ILE A 229 6.55 1.39 -7.52
CA ILE A 229 7.52 0.65 -6.69
C ILE A 229 6.82 -0.48 -5.93
N TYR A 230 5.68 -0.20 -5.29
CA TYR A 230 4.96 -1.23 -4.53
C TYR A 230 4.29 -2.27 -5.43
N THR A 231 3.80 -1.87 -6.62
CA THR A 231 3.28 -2.85 -7.58
C THR A 231 4.40 -3.75 -8.09
N ALA A 232 5.56 -3.19 -8.44
CA ALA A 232 6.70 -3.99 -8.88
C ALA A 232 7.17 -4.97 -7.81
N PHE A 233 7.26 -4.51 -6.55
CA PHE A 233 7.58 -5.37 -5.41
C PHE A 233 6.54 -6.49 -5.24
N THR A 234 5.24 -6.16 -5.26
CA THR A 234 4.15 -7.13 -5.12
C THR A 234 4.14 -8.16 -6.24
N CYS A 235 4.36 -7.71 -7.49
CA CYS A 235 4.43 -8.57 -8.66
C CYS A 235 5.61 -9.55 -8.59
N TRP A 236 6.75 -9.12 -8.03
CA TRP A 236 7.93 -9.97 -7.88
C TRP A 236 7.82 -10.91 -6.67
N TRP A 237 7.22 -10.44 -5.58
CA TRP A 237 7.14 -11.17 -4.32
C TRP A 237 6.09 -12.29 -4.36
N GLU A 238 4.84 -11.98 -4.04
CA GLU A 238 3.72 -12.93 -3.95
C GLU A 238 2.46 -12.24 -4.50
N ALA A 239 2.37 -12.20 -5.83
CA ALA A 239 1.36 -11.43 -6.56
C ALA A 239 -0.08 -11.92 -6.34
N ASP A 240 -0.28 -13.13 -5.83
CA ASP A 240 -1.57 -13.73 -5.50
C ASP A 240 -2.02 -13.45 -4.05
N TYR A 241 -1.13 -12.97 -3.19
CA TYR A 241 -1.44 -12.68 -1.79
C TYR A 241 -2.00 -11.26 -1.62
N ARG A 242 -3.23 -11.19 -1.10
CA ARG A 242 -3.98 -9.92 -0.89
C ARG A 242 -3.22 -8.89 -0.07
N GLU A 243 -2.37 -9.31 0.87
CA GLU A 243 -1.71 -8.42 1.84
C GLU A 243 -0.74 -7.45 1.17
N PHE A 244 -0.01 -7.92 0.16
CA PHE A 244 0.92 -7.09 -0.60
C PHE A 244 0.22 -6.10 -1.51
N TRP A 245 -1.04 -6.37 -1.90
CA TRP A 245 -1.84 -5.43 -2.68
C TRP A 245 -2.42 -4.28 -1.86
N VAL A 246 -2.46 -4.38 -0.53
CA VAL A 246 -3.06 -3.32 0.30
C VAL A 246 -2.30 -1.98 0.12
N ALA A 247 -0.97 -2.01 0.18
CA ALA A 247 -0.14 -0.82 0.01
C ALA A 247 -0.24 -0.16 -1.39
N PRO A 248 -0.06 -0.85 -2.53
CA PRO A 248 -0.24 -0.24 -3.84
C PRO A 248 -1.68 0.24 -4.07
N MET A 249 -2.68 -0.42 -3.47
CA MET A 249 -4.07 0.03 -3.55
C MET A 249 -4.31 1.38 -2.86
N PHE A 250 -3.62 1.68 -1.75
CA PHE A 250 -3.70 3.03 -1.16
C PHE A 250 -3.22 4.11 -2.13
N SER A 251 -2.14 3.85 -2.85
CA SER A 251 -1.69 4.78 -3.90
C SER A 251 -2.70 4.89 -5.04
N PHE A 252 -3.29 3.76 -5.46
CA PHE A 252 -4.35 3.76 -6.47
C PHE A 252 -5.58 4.58 -6.04
N TRP A 253 -6.04 4.43 -4.80
CA TRP A 253 -7.13 5.25 -4.25
C TRP A 253 -6.77 6.74 -4.24
N PHE A 254 -5.53 7.07 -3.85
CA PHE A 254 -5.06 8.45 -3.89
C PHE A 254 -5.03 9.00 -5.33
N LEU A 255 -4.54 8.22 -6.29
CA LEU A 255 -4.56 8.55 -7.71
C LEU A 255 -5.99 8.79 -8.22
N MET A 256 -6.95 7.93 -7.84
CA MET A 256 -8.36 8.10 -8.17
C MET A 256 -8.92 9.42 -7.64
N LEU A 257 -8.56 9.82 -6.41
CA LEU A 257 -8.96 11.11 -5.85
C LEU A 257 -8.38 12.30 -6.61
N LEU A 258 -7.08 12.23 -6.97
CA LEU A 258 -6.42 13.25 -7.79
C LEU A 258 -7.08 13.37 -9.17
N PHE A 259 -7.38 12.22 -9.79
CA PHE A 259 -8.04 12.15 -11.09
C PHE A 259 -9.45 12.75 -11.06
N PHE A 260 -10.32 12.31 -10.15
CA PHE A 260 -11.67 12.87 -10.04
C PHE A 260 -11.66 14.35 -9.71
N SER A 261 -10.79 14.79 -8.81
CA SER A 261 -10.66 16.21 -8.48
C SER A 261 -10.10 17.04 -9.63
N ALA A 262 -9.27 16.47 -10.52
CA ALA A 262 -8.83 17.14 -11.74
C ALA A 262 -9.95 17.24 -12.79
N ILE A 263 -10.73 16.16 -13.02
CA ILE A 263 -11.82 16.20 -13.99
C ILE A 263 -12.90 17.19 -13.57
N LEU A 264 -13.23 17.25 -12.28
CA LEU A 264 -14.20 18.21 -11.73
C LEU A 264 -13.82 19.66 -12.03
N ASP A 265 -12.53 19.98 -12.08
CA ASP A 265 -12.06 21.35 -12.39
C ASP A 265 -11.98 21.64 -13.89
N SER A 266 -11.86 20.61 -14.72
CA SER A 266 -11.60 20.75 -16.16
C SER A 266 -12.79 21.26 -16.98
N ASN A 267 -14.04 21.03 -16.54
CA ASN A 267 -15.21 21.33 -17.36
C ASN A 267 -16.43 21.82 -16.57
N LYS A 268 -16.53 23.15 -16.41
CA LYS A 268 -17.63 23.81 -15.68
C LYS A 268 -19.01 23.52 -16.27
N ASN A 269 -19.11 23.32 -17.59
CA ASN A 269 -20.38 23.09 -18.28
C ASN A 269 -20.95 21.69 -18.01
N PHE A 270 -20.09 20.71 -17.74
CA PHE A 270 -20.48 19.33 -17.44
C PHE A 270 -20.29 18.96 -15.97
N LEU A 271 -20.02 19.95 -15.11
CA LEU A 271 -19.75 19.75 -13.69
C LEU A 271 -20.85 18.94 -12.97
N PRO A 272 -22.16 19.19 -13.17
CA PRO A 272 -23.20 18.38 -12.53
C PRO A 272 -23.16 16.92 -12.98
N LEU A 273 -22.91 16.67 -14.26
CA LEU A 273 -22.82 15.31 -14.83
C LEU A 273 -21.61 14.56 -14.27
N ILE A 274 -20.44 15.20 -14.25
CA ILE A 274 -19.19 14.63 -13.73
C ILE A 274 -19.34 14.31 -12.23
N LYS A 275 -19.89 15.24 -11.43
CA LYS A 275 -20.18 15.00 -10.01
C LYS A 275 -21.10 13.80 -9.81
N THR A 276 -22.20 13.77 -10.56
CA THR A 276 -23.18 12.68 -10.48
C THR A 276 -22.53 11.35 -10.84
N PHE A 277 -21.73 11.30 -11.91
CA PHE A 277 -21.00 10.11 -12.32
C PHE A 277 -20.01 9.63 -11.26
N SER A 278 -19.17 10.53 -10.71
CA SER A 278 -18.20 10.19 -9.67
C SER A 278 -18.88 9.66 -8.40
N TYR A 279 -19.91 10.36 -7.90
CA TYR A 279 -20.63 9.92 -6.69
C TYR A 279 -21.41 8.62 -6.91
N THR A 280 -22.04 8.46 -8.08
CA THR A 280 -22.77 7.22 -8.41
C THR A 280 -21.80 6.04 -8.48
N THR A 281 -20.65 6.22 -9.12
CA THR A 281 -19.63 5.16 -9.22
C THR A 281 -19.12 4.75 -7.84
N LEU A 282 -18.80 5.71 -6.96
CA LEU A 282 -18.35 5.42 -5.60
C LEU A 282 -19.45 4.76 -4.74
N PHE A 283 -20.68 5.24 -4.86
CA PHE A 283 -21.82 4.67 -4.16
C PHE A 283 -22.10 3.23 -4.60
N LEU A 284 -22.10 2.96 -5.90
CA LEU A 284 -22.27 1.63 -6.46
C LEU A 284 -21.12 0.71 -6.03
N LEU A 285 -19.88 1.18 -6.08
CA LEU A 285 -18.72 0.42 -5.63
C LEU A 285 -18.86 0.05 -4.15
N ALA A 286 -19.11 1.03 -3.28
CA ALA A 286 -19.28 0.79 -1.84
C ALA A 286 -20.44 -0.16 -1.56
N SER A 287 -21.58 0.02 -2.24
CA SER A 287 -22.77 -0.82 -2.07
C SER A 287 -22.52 -2.26 -2.51
N LEU A 288 -21.85 -2.47 -3.65
CA LEU A 288 -21.50 -3.80 -4.13
C LEU A 288 -20.43 -4.45 -3.24
N LEU A 289 -19.38 -3.73 -2.86
CA LEU A 289 -18.37 -4.25 -1.91
C LEU A 289 -19.02 -4.69 -0.60
N PHE A 290 -19.91 -3.86 -0.04
CA PHE A 290 -20.69 -4.23 1.14
C PHE A 290 -21.55 -5.46 0.87
N TYR A 291 -22.33 -5.47 -0.22
CA TYR A 291 -23.22 -6.58 -0.53
C TYR A 291 -22.47 -7.91 -0.70
N PHE A 292 -21.44 -7.96 -1.54
CA PHE A 292 -20.70 -9.20 -1.78
C PHE A 292 -19.94 -9.66 -0.53
N ASN A 293 -19.20 -8.79 0.13
CA ASN A 293 -18.45 -9.20 1.33
C ASN A 293 -19.40 -9.55 2.48
N PHE A 294 -20.46 -8.77 2.71
CA PHE A 294 -21.40 -9.07 3.78
C PHE A 294 -22.19 -10.36 3.49
N THR A 295 -22.80 -10.49 2.33
CA THR A 295 -23.66 -11.65 2.03
C THR A 295 -22.87 -12.91 1.69
N GLY A 296 -21.75 -12.77 0.99
CA GLY A 296 -20.93 -13.88 0.51
C GLY A 296 -19.86 -14.34 1.50
N PHE A 297 -19.41 -13.48 2.41
CA PHE A 297 -18.34 -13.83 3.36
C PHE A 297 -18.75 -13.65 4.83
N ILE A 298 -19.20 -12.46 5.26
CA ILE A 298 -19.46 -12.20 6.68
C ILE A 298 -20.67 -13.02 7.16
N LYS A 299 -21.85 -12.83 6.57
CA LYS A 299 -23.11 -13.45 7.00
C LYS A 299 -23.03 -14.98 7.14
N PRO A 300 -22.44 -15.76 6.20
CA PRO A 300 -22.28 -17.20 6.36
C PRO A 300 -21.33 -17.59 7.50
N ASN A 301 -20.37 -16.73 7.85
CA ASN A 301 -19.33 -16.99 8.86
C ASN A 301 -19.62 -16.31 10.22
N ILE A 302 -20.74 -15.59 10.37
CA ILE A 302 -21.19 -15.12 11.70
C ILE A 302 -21.56 -16.36 12.51
N GLY A 303 -20.85 -16.60 13.61
CA GLY A 303 -21.14 -17.70 14.52
C GLY A 303 -22.61 -17.67 14.98
N ARG A 304 -23.26 -18.84 15.02
CA ARG A 304 -24.68 -18.98 15.39
C ARG A 304 -25.02 -18.33 16.75
N THR A 305 -24.04 -18.20 17.65
CA THR A 305 -24.16 -17.54 18.96
C THR A 305 -24.38 -16.02 18.91
N TYR A 306 -24.06 -15.33 17.81
CA TYR A 306 -24.23 -13.87 17.68
C TYR A 306 -25.47 -13.45 16.88
N THR A 307 -26.23 -14.41 16.33
CA THR A 307 -27.43 -14.12 15.53
C THR A 307 -28.72 -14.15 16.36
N THR A 308 -28.71 -14.78 17.52
CA THR A 308 -29.76 -14.63 18.53
C THR A 308 -29.41 -13.46 19.45
N TYR A 309 -29.81 -12.26 19.07
CA TYR A 309 -30.25 -11.33 20.10
C TYR A 309 -31.46 -12.02 20.74
N GLU A 310 -31.24 -12.69 21.88
CA GLU A 310 -32.32 -12.98 22.81
C GLU A 310 -32.95 -11.63 23.14
N ILE A 311 -34.02 -11.31 22.41
CA ILE A 311 -35.01 -10.35 22.85
C ILE A 311 -35.41 -10.88 24.21
N ILE A 312 -34.88 -10.25 25.26
CA ILE A 312 -35.19 -10.53 26.65
C ILE A 312 -36.72 -10.46 26.76
N ARG A 313 -37.37 -11.62 26.65
CA ARG A 313 -38.74 -11.79 27.11
C ARG A 313 -38.64 -11.70 28.63
N LYS A 314 -38.72 -10.48 29.15
CA LYS A 314 -39.01 -10.26 30.56
C LYS A 314 -40.29 -11.03 30.87
N LYS A 315 -40.16 -12.09 31.66
CA LYS A 315 -41.27 -12.69 32.40
C LYS A 315 -41.63 -11.77 33.56
#